data_AF-A0A4R3P0G1-F1
#
_entry.id   AF-A0A4R3P0G1-F1
#
_cell.length_a   1.000
_cell.length_b   1.000
_cell.length_c   1.000
_cell.angle_alpha   90.00
_cell.angle_beta   90.00
_cell.angle_gamma   90.00
#
_symmetry.space_group_name_H-M   'P 1'
#
loop_
_entity.id
_entity.type
_entity.pdbx_description
1 polymer ?
#
loop_
_entity_poly.entity_id
_entity_poly.type
_entity_poly.pdbx_seq_one_letter_code
_entity_poly.pdbx_strand_id
1 'polypeptide(L)'
;MTIDYSDYAAAKHFLAQVDEWYKSLEFTPENKIISNLQNYSHWFKYIVSSSFSVTSLYVLGNLYSSITFDELVSGPIVSLSRIAALAIVAWLVGSLVGRAIEYAIDRVQPVSCVLLNRGDERILAKWKKSNRLNFLKAMAGLAATVILNLASSWIFERLVLPN
;
A
#
# COMPACT_ATOMS: atom_id res chain seq x y z
N MET A 1 36.62 16.89 55.46
CA MET A 1 35.97 16.09 54.40
C MET A 1 34.57 16.65 54.18
N THR A 2 34.43 17.64 53.32
CA THR A 2 33.15 18.31 52.98
C THR A 2 32.89 18.30 51.47
N ILE A 3 33.86 17.81 50.68
CA ILE A 3 33.83 17.83 49.22
C ILE A 3 32.89 16.73 48.69
N ASP A 4 32.80 15.57 49.34
CA ASP A 4 31.94 14.46 48.89
C ASP A 4 30.43 14.73 48.93
N TYR A 5 29.95 15.55 49.88
CA TYR A 5 28.51 15.77 50.03
C TYR A 5 27.96 16.73 48.97
N SER A 6 28.78 17.70 48.53
CA SER A 6 28.42 18.65 47.47
C SER A 6 28.27 17.94 46.12
N ASP A 7 29.20 17.03 45.80
CA ASP A 7 29.18 16.28 44.54
C ASP A 7 27.99 15.31 44.50
N TYR A 8 27.67 14.66 45.62
CA TYR A 8 26.48 13.82 45.72
C TYR A 8 25.17 14.62 45.51
N ALA A 9 25.06 15.80 46.12
CA ALA A 9 23.89 16.65 45.95
C ALA A 9 23.74 17.14 44.50
N ALA A 10 24.84 17.54 43.85
CA ALA A 10 24.87 17.93 42.45
C ALA A 10 24.46 16.77 41.52
N ALA A 11 25.00 15.56 41.75
CA ALA A 11 24.65 14.37 40.98
C ALA A 11 23.17 13.99 41.12
N LYS A 12 22.63 14.06 42.34
CA LYS A 12 21.20 13.78 42.59
C LYS A 12 20.29 14.80 41.89
N HIS A 13 20.67 16.07 41.89
CA HIS A 13 19.93 17.12 41.20
C HIS A 13 19.95 16.92 39.67
N PHE A 14 21.11 16.56 39.12
CA PHE A 14 21.24 16.25 37.69
C PHE A 14 20.40 15.04 37.28
N LEU A 15 20.42 13.95 38.06
CA LEU A 15 19.59 12.78 37.80
C LEU A 15 18.09 13.10 37.86
N ALA A 16 17.67 13.93 38.82
CA ALA A 16 16.28 14.37 38.92
C ALA A 16 15.84 15.18 37.68
N GLN A 17 16.71 16.08 37.19
CA GLN A 17 16.44 16.84 35.96
C GLN A 17 16.37 15.95 34.72
N VAL A 18 17.24 14.94 34.61
CA VAL A 18 17.20 13.98 33.50
C VAL A 18 15.91 13.15 33.55
N ASP A 19 15.48 12.71 34.73
CA ASP A 19 14.23 11.95 34.91
C ASP A 19 12.99 12.80 34.59
N GLU A 20 12.97 14.07 35.03
CA GLU A 20 11.89 15.00 34.71
C GLU A 20 11.84 15.31 33.21
N TRP A 21 13.00 15.56 32.59
CA TRP A 21 13.10 15.73 31.13
C TRP A 21 12.60 14.49 30.39
N TYR A 22 13.00 13.29 30.81
CA TYR A 22 12.54 12.04 30.20
C TYR A 22 11.02 11.86 30.32
N LYS A 23 10.44 12.16 31.49
CA LYS A 23 8.99 12.10 31.72
C LYS A 23 8.20 13.14 30.93
N SER A 24 8.83 14.26 30.57
CA SER A 24 8.23 15.30 29.75
C SER A 24 8.16 14.95 28.25
N LEU A 25 8.85 13.89 27.80
CA LEU A 25 8.81 13.46 26.41
C LEU A 25 7.43 12.90 26.07
N GLU A 26 6.75 13.55 25.12
CA GLU A 26 5.48 13.08 24.59
C GLU A 26 5.69 11.84 23.71
N PHE A 27 5.15 10.71 24.15
CA PHE A 27 5.10 9.50 23.33
C PHE A 27 3.88 9.56 22.41
N THR A 28 4.12 9.64 21.10
CA THR A 28 3.03 9.46 20.13
C THR A 28 2.66 7.98 20.09
N PRO A 29 1.41 7.59 20.39
CA PRO A 29 1.01 6.19 20.33
C PRO A 29 1.15 5.68 18.89
N GLU A 30 1.71 4.49 18.75
CA GLU A 30 1.78 3.83 17.46
C GLU A 30 0.36 3.62 16.91
N ASN A 31 0.15 4.01 15.65
CA ASN A 31 -1.13 3.78 15.01
C ASN A 31 -1.24 2.31 14.61
N LYS A 32 -1.89 1.51 15.47
CA LYS A 32 -2.13 0.07 15.26
C LYS A 32 -2.74 -0.24 13.91
N ILE A 33 -3.53 0.67 13.32
CA ILE A 33 -4.14 0.47 12.00
C ILE A 33 -3.06 0.43 10.92
N ILE A 34 -2.12 1.37 10.94
CA ILE A 34 -1.03 1.45 9.95
C ILE A 34 -0.09 0.26 10.11
N SER A 35 0.26 -0.08 11.36
CA SER A 35 1.10 -1.23 11.70
C SER A 35 0.49 -2.54 11.17
N ASN A 36 -0.81 -2.75 11.41
CA ASN A 36 -1.53 -3.89 10.85
C ASN A 36 -1.57 -3.85 9.32
N LEU A 37 -1.83 -2.69 8.71
CA LEU A 37 -1.89 -2.57 7.25
C LEU A 37 -0.55 -2.89 6.59
N GLN A 38 0.56 -2.53 7.22
CA GLN A 38 1.92 -2.89 6.81
C GLN A 38 2.19 -4.38 6.98
N ASN A 39 1.73 -4.99 8.07
CA ASN A 39 1.85 -6.44 8.25
C ASN A 39 1.16 -7.23 7.12
N TYR A 40 0.08 -6.69 6.55
CA TYR A 40 -0.63 -7.30 5.43
C TYR A 40 -0.26 -6.70 4.06
N SER A 41 0.67 -5.74 3.97
CA SER A 41 0.98 -5.04 2.71
C SER A 41 1.44 -5.99 1.60
N HIS A 42 2.23 -7.01 1.96
CA HIS A 42 2.71 -8.05 1.05
C HIS A 42 1.58 -8.85 0.38
N TRP A 43 0.40 -8.95 1.00
CA TRP A 43 -0.76 -9.62 0.40
C TRP A 43 -1.42 -8.77 -0.68
N PHE A 44 -1.30 -7.44 -0.66
CA PHE A 44 -1.94 -6.57 -1.66
C PHE A 44 -1.49 -6.90 -3.08
N LYS A 45 -0.20 -7.19 -3.27
CA LYS A 45 0.32 -7.62 -4.57
C LYS A 45 -0.44 -8.85 -5.08
N TYR A 46 -0.60 -9.87 -4.24
CA TYR A 46 -1.27 -11.10 -4.63
C TYR A 46 -2.77 -10.89 -4.85
N ILE A 47 -3.43 -10.12 -3.98
CA ILE A 47 -4.88 -9.86 -4.08
C ILE A 47 -5.20 -9.07 -5.36
N VAL A 48 -4.49 -7.96 -5.61
CA VAL A 48 -4.71 -7.13 -6.81
C VAL A 48 -4.39 -7.93 -8.07
N SER A 49 -3.27 -8.63 -8.10
CA SER A 49 -2.88 -9.45 -9.26
C SER A 49 -3.88 -10.57 -9.54
N SER A 50 -4.36 -11.26 -8.50
CA SER A 50 -5.34 -12.33 -8.63
C SER A 50 -6.70 -11.79 -9.08
N SER A 51 -7.12 -10.63 -8.55
CA SER A 51 -8.35 -9.97 -8.97
C SER A 51 -8.34 -9.66 -10.46
N PHE A 52 -7.26 -9.06 -10.98
CA PHE A 52 -7.11 -8.78 -12.41
C PHE A 52 -7.11 -10.05 -13.28
N SER A 53 -6.46 -11.12 -12.83
CA SER A 53 -6.49 -12.39 -13.55
C SER A 53 -7.88 -13.00 -13.59
N VAL A 54 -8.63 -12.97 -12.48
CA VAL A 54 -9.99 -13.51 -12.42
C VAL A 54 -10.95 -12.69 -13.29
N THR A 55 -10.91 -11.36 -13.25
CA THR A 55 -11.74 -10.52 -14.12
C THR A 55 -11.38 -10.72 -15.59
N SER A 56 -10.10 -10.85 -15.93
CA SER A 56 -9.68 -11.16 -17.30
C SER A 56 -10.21 -12.51 -17.77
N LEU A 57 -10.16 -13.56 -16.94
CA LEU A 57 -10.69 -14.88 -17.28
C LEU A 57 -12.22 -14.87 -17.42
N TYR A 58 -12.91 -14.14 -16.55
CA TYR A 58 -14.36 -13.97 -16.62
C TYR A 58 -14.80 -13.29 -17.92
N VAL A 59 -14.16 -12.18 -18.28
CA VAL A 59 -14.39 -11.46 -19.55
C VAL A 59 -14.15 -12.38 -20.75
N LEU A 60 -13.03 -13.12 -20.75
CA LEU A 60 -12.69 -14.02 -21.83
C LEU A 60 -13.66 -15.21 -21.95
N GLY A 61 -14.11 -15.77 -20.82
CA GLY A 61 -15.08 -16.87 -20.82
C GLY A 61 -16.42 -16.46 -21.43
N ASN A 62 -16.91 -15.27 -21.10
CA ASN A 62 -18.17 -14.75 -21.66
C ASN A 62 -18.03 -14.30 -23.13
N LEU A 63 -16.86 -13.78 -23.54
CA LEU A 63 -16.56 -13.56 -24.97
C LEU A 63 -16.58 -14.88 -25.74
N TYR A 64 -15.97 -15.94 -25.19
CA TYR A 64 -15.90 -17.24 -25.85
C TYR A 64 -17.25 -17.94 -25.95
N SER A 65 -18.13 -17.79 -24.95
CA SER A 65 -19.51 -18.29 -25.04
C SER A 65 -20.35 -17.61 -26.13
N SER A 66 -19.91 -16.44 -26.61
CA SER A 66 -20.58 -15.64 -27.64
C SER A 66 -20.06 -15.94 -29.06
N ILE A 67 -18.96 -16.69 -29.20
CA ILE A 67 -18.38 -17.07 -30.49
C ILE A 67 -19.00 -18.39 -30.94
N THR A 68 -19.51 -18.43 -32.17
CA THR A 68 -20.14 -19.60 -32.79
C THR A 68 -19.14 -20.75 -33.00
N PHE A 69 -19.64 -21.99 -32.86
CA PHE A 69 -18.86 -23.24 -32.87
C PHE A 69 -17.99 -23.46 -34.14
N ASP A 70 -18.28 -22.77 -35.24
CA ASP A 70 -17.57 -22.90 -36.53
C ASP A 70 -16.15 -22.30 -36.53
N GLU A 71 -15.86 -21.25 -35.73
CA GLU A 71 -14.49 -20.71 -35.65
C GLU A 71 -13.58 -21.53 -34.71
N LEU A 72 -14.16 -22.28 -33.77
CA LEU A 72 -13.44 -23.11 -32.79
C LEU A 72 -12.63 -24.24 -33.44
N VAL A 73 -13.08 -24.72 -34.60
CA VAL A 73 -12.51 -25.89 -35.29
C VAL A 73 -11.18 -25.55 -35.98
N SER A 74 -10.92 -24.27 -36.26
CA SER A 74 -9.74 -23.82 -37.01
C SER A 74 -8.43 -23.75 -36.18
N GLY A 75 -8.46 -24.05 -34.88
CA GLY A 75 -7.22 -24.25 -34.10
C GLY A 75 -7.37 -23.99 -32.60
N PRO A 76 -7.84 -24.95 -31.79
CA PRO A 76 -8.06 -24.78 -30.34
C PRO A 76 -6.79 -24.34 -29.57
N ILE A 77 -5.61 -24.65 -30.10
CA ILE A 77 -4.33 -24.26 -29.51
C ILE A 77 -4.07 -22.75 -29.64
N VAL A 78 -4.47 -22.15 -30.77
CA VAL A 78 -4.23 -20.72 -31.05
C VAL A 78 -5.16 -19.85 -30.21
N SER A 79 -6.43 -20.25 -30.01
CA SER A 79 -7.36 -19.53 -29.13
C SER A 79 -6.95 -19.62 -27.66
N LEU A 80 -6.56 -20.80 -27.18
CA LEU A 80 -6.02 -21.00 -25.82
C LEU A 80 -4.76 -20.17 -25.57
N SER A 81 -3.84 -20.10 -26.53
CA SER A 81 -2.61 -19.31 -26.38
C SER A 81 -2.88 -17.80 -26.26
N ARG A 82 -3.91 -17.27 -26.94
CA ARG A 82 -4.30 -15.86 -26.87
C ARG A 82 -4.95 -15.53 -25.52
N ILE A 83 -5.80 -16.43 -25.02
CA ILE A 83 -6.42 -16.32 -23.70
C ILE A 83 -5.35 -16.34 -22.61
N ALA A 84 -4.42 -17.29 -22.69
CA ALA A 84 -3.31 -17.40 -21.75
C ALA A 84 -2.41 -16.15 -21.79
N ALA A 85 -2.08 -15.64 -22.97
CA ALA A 85 -1.29 -14.43 -23.12
C ALA A 85 -1.96 -13.20 -22.48
N LEU A 86 -3.27 -13.01 -22.70
CA LEU A 86 -4.03 -11.91 -22.09
C LEU A 86 -4.13 -12.06 -20.57
N ALA A 87 -4.37 -13.26 -20.06
CA ALA A 87 -4.40 -13.51 -18.61
C ALA A 87 -3.04 -13.24 -17.94
N ILE A 88 -1.94 -13.58 -18.61
CA ILE A 88 -0.57 -13.28 -18.15
C ILE A 88 -0.32 -11.77 -18.15
N VAL A 89 -0.73 -11.05 -19.20
CA VAL A 89 -0.60 -9.59 -19.26
C VAL A 89 -1.42 -8.92 -18.15
N ALA A 90 -2.66 -9.35 -17.94
CA ALA A 90 -3.51 -8.86 -16.86
C ALA A 90 -2.89 -9.12 -15.48
N TRP A 91 -2.31 -10.30 -15.27
CA TRP A 91 -1.57 -10.62 -14.05
C TRP A 91 -0.34 -9.71 -13.87
N LEU A 92 0.45 -9.50 -14.92
CA LEU A 92 1.63 -8.63 -14.86
C LEU A 92 1.25 -7.19 -14.50
N VAL A 93 0.21 -6.64 -15.13
CA VAL A 93 -0.31 -5.30 -14.83
C VAL A 93 -0.82 -5.22 -13.40
N GLY A 94 -1.62 -6.20 -12.96
CA GLY A 94 -2.11 -6.27 -11.58
C GLY A 94 -0.96 -6.37 -10.56
N SER A 95 0.10 -7.10 -10.88
CA SER A 95 1.29 -7.22 -10.02
C SER A 95 2.07 -5.90 -9.89
N LEU A 96 2.16 -5.12 -10.97
CA LEU A 96 2.81 -3.80 -10.97
C LEU A 96 2.02 -2.79 -10.14
N VAL A 97 0.70 -2.75 -10.33
CA VAL A 97 -0.20 -1.89 -9.56
C VAL A 97 -0.20 -2.29 -8.08
N GLY A 98 -0.30 -3.59 -7.80
CA GLY A 98 -0.23 -4.12 -6.44
C GLY A 98 1.08 -3.76 -5.72
N ARG A 99 2.23 -3.87 -6.42
CA ARG A 99 3.53 -3.43 -5.90
C ARG A 99 3.59 -1.92 -5.65
N ALA A 100 2.98 -1.11 -6.52
CA ALA A 100 2.94 0.34 -6.31
C ALA A 100 2.13 0.72 -5.06
N ILE A 101 1.04 0.00 -4.79
CA ILE A 101 0.22 0.16 -3.58
C ILE A 101 0.98 -0.30 -2.34
N GLU A 102 1.59 -1.50 -2.39
CA GLU A 102 2.45 -2.05 -1.32
C GLU A 102 3.55 -1.05 -0.95
N TYR A 103 4.30 -0.55 -1.95
CA TYR A 103 5.35 0.42 -1.74
C TYR A 103 4.87 1.74 -1.11
N ALA A 104 3.66 2.17 -1.45
CA ALA A 104 3.07 3.37 -0.89
C ALA A 104 2.67 3.19 0.59
N ILE A 105 2.21 1.99 0.98
CA ILE A 105 1.84 1.63 2.36
C ILE A 105 3.09 1.42 3.23
N ASP A 106 4.10 0.72 2.72
CA ASP A 106 5.35 0.45 3.45
C ASP A 106 6.14 1.72 3.77
N ARG A 107 6.02 2.75 2.91
CA ARG A 107 6.61 4.06 3.17
C ARG A 107 5.91 4.85 4.28
N VAL A 108 4.78 4.40 4.81
CA VAL A 108 4.06 5.09 5.89
C VAL A 108 4.69 4.77 7.25
N GLN A 109 5.81 5.41 7.60
CA GLN A 109 6.45 5.09 8.89
C GLN A 109 5.81 5.85 10.06
N PRO A 110 5.72 5.23 11.25
CA PRO A 110 5.38 5.94 12.47
C PRO A 110 6.51 6.92 12.80
N VAL A 111 6.13 8.16 13.11
CA VAL A 111 7.14 9.19 13.39
C VAL A 111 7.44 9.22 14.88
N SER A 112 8.60 8.68 15.26
CA SER A 112 9.20 8.84 16.59
C SER A 112 10.41 9.74 16.46
N CYS A 113 10.36 10.92 17.06
CA CYS A 113 11.45 11.90 17.02
C CYS A 113 11.47 12.68 18.33
N VAL A 114 12.65 12.81 18.93
CA VAL A 114 12.89 13.74 20.03
C VAL A 114 13.21 15.10 19.42
N LEU A 115 12.36 16.09 19.69
CA LEU A 115 12.54 17.46 19.20
C LEU A 115 13.57 18.16 20.09
N LEU A 116 14.81 18.30 19.61
CA LEU A 116 15.87 19.01 20.34
C LEU A 116 15.99 20.47 19.86
N ASN A 117 15.67 20.73 18.59
CA ASN A 117 15.75 22.07 18.00
C ASN A 117 14.60 22.36 17.01
N ARG A 118 14.43 23.65 16.64
CA ARG A 118 13.43 24.11 15.65
C ARG A 118 13.64 23.56 14.22
N GLY A 119 14.86 23.18 13.87
CA GLY A 119 15.18 22.45 12.64
C GLY A 119 14.55 21.06 12.62
N ASP A 120 14.55 20.34 13.74
CA ASP A 120 13.92 19.01 13.87
C ASP A 120 12.41 19.11 13.62
N GLU A 121 11.76 20.16 14.14
CA GLU A 121 10.35 20.46 13.86
C GLU A 121 10.07 20.63 12.36
N ARG A 122 10.97 21.31 11.64
CA ARG A 122 10.83 21.49 10.18
C ARG A 122 11.00 20.18 9.42
N ILE A 123 11.92 19.31 9.87
CA ILE A 123 12.13 17.98 9.29
C ILE A 123 10.88 17.12 9.55
N LEU A 124 10.37 17.14 10.77
CA LEU A 124 9.15 16.45 11.18
C LEU A 124 7.94 16.88 10.34
N ALA A 125 7.77 18.19 10.13
CA ALA A 125 6.68 18.72 9.30
C ALA A 125 6.79 18.25 7.83
N LYS A 126 8.00 18.26 7.25
CA LYS A 126 8.25 17.72 5.90
C LYS A 126 7.94 16.23 5.82
N TRP A 127 8.35 15.47 6.83
CA TRP A 127 8.07 14.04 6.94
C TRP A 127 6.56 13.75 7.04
N LYS A 128 5.83 14.45 7.92
CA LYS A 128 4.36 14.33 8.03
C LYS A 128 3.67 14.64 6.70
N LYS A 129 4.11 15.68 5.98
CA LYS A 129 3.57 16.02 4.65
C LYS A 129 3.85 14.92 3.62
N SER A 130 5.07 14.37 3.62
CA SER A 130 5.45 13.24 2.75
C SER A 130 4.60 12.00 3.06
N ASN A 131 4.39 11.68 4.34
CA ASN A 131 3.59 10.55 4.78
C ASN A 131 2.14 10.67 4.31
N ARG A 132 1.53 11.85 4.48
CA ARG A 132 0.16 12.12 4.00
C ARG A 132 0.06 11.98 2.48
N LEU A 133 1.08 12.40 1.74
CA LEU A 133 1.11 12.30 0.29
C LEU A 133 1.28 10.85 -0.18
N ASN A 134 2.10 10.04 0.51
CA ASN A 134 2.22 8.61 0.24
C ASN A 134 0.93 7.85 0.55
N PHE A 135 0.29 8.16 1.68
CA PHE A 135 -1.02 7.61 2.03
C PHE A 135 -2.08 7.96 0.98
N LEU A 136 -2.12 9.22 0.52
CA LEU A 136 -3.02 9.64 -0.55
C LEU A 136 -2.74 8.91 -1.87
N LYS A 137 -1.47 8.67 -2.22
CA LYS A 137 -1.10 7.87 -3.39
C LYS A 137 -1.57 6.42 -3.27
N ALA A 138 -1.43 5.80 -2.09
CA ALA A 138 -1.94 4.46 -1.84
C ALA A 138 -3.46 4.39 -2.05
N MET A 139 -4.19 5.37 -1.50
CA MET A 139 -5.65 5.47 -1.66
C MET A 139 -6.07 5.74 -3.09
N ALA A 140 -5.36 6.63 -3.80
CA ALA A 140 -5.60 6.88 -5.21
C ALA A 140 -5.35 5.63 -6.06
N GLY A 141 -4.31 4.84 -5.76
CA GLY A 141 -4.02 3.58 -6.44
C GLY A 141 -5.10 2.52 -6.23
N LEU A 142 -5.61 2.39 -5.00
CA LEU A 142 -6.74 1.51 -4.69
C LEU A 142 -8.03 1.97 -5.40
N ALA A 143 -8.34 3.26 -5.35
CA ALA A 143 -9.50 3.82 -6.05
C ALA A 143 -9.39 3.61 -7.57
N ALA A 144 -8.23 3.87 -8.16
CA ALA A 144 -7.98 3.64 -9.59
C ALA A 144 -8.16 2.17 -9.97
N THR A 145 -7.75 1.24 -9.10
CA THR A 145 -7.95 -0.20 -9.31
C THR A 145 -9.43 -0.57 -9.36
N VAL A 146 -10.24 -0.03 -8.44
CA VAL A 146 -11.69 -0.25 -8.41
C VAL A 146 -12.35 0.35 -9.66
N ILE A 147 -11.99 1.58 -10.03
CA ILE A 147 -12.51 2.25 -11.22
C ILE A 147 -12.15 1.49 -12.49
N LEU A 148 -10.90 1.01 -12.63
CA LEU A 148 -10.48 0.20 -13.77
C LEU A 148 -11.27 -1.10 -13.87
N ASN A 149 -11.51 -1.79 -12.75
CA ASN A 149 -12.34 -3.00 -12.74
C ASN A 149 -13.78 -2.69 -13.16
N LEU A 150 -14.41 -1.63 -12.61
CA LEU A 150 -15.77 -1.24 -12.97
C LEU A 150 -15.87 -0.80 -14.44
N ALA A 151 -14.93 -0.01 -14.93
CA ALA A 151 -14.87 0.41 -16.32
C ALA A 151 -14.68 -0.79 -17.24
N SER A 152 -13.83 -1.75 -16.87
CA SER A 152 -13.66 -2.99 -17.62
C SER A 152 -14.97 -3.78 -17.70
N SER A 153 -15.71 -3.92 -16.60
CA SER A 153 -17.02 -4.59 -16.59
C SER A 153 -18.06 -3.85 -17.43
N TRP A 154 -18.11 -2.51 -17.35
CA TRP A 154 -19.07 -1.70 -18.10
C TRP A 154 -18.81 -1.74 -19.61
N ILE A 155 -17.53 -1.62 -20.02
CA ILE A 155 -17.12 -1.77 -21.41
C ILE A 155 -17.51 -3.17 -21.91
N PHE A 156 -17.27 -4.19 -21.10
CA PHE A 156 -17.61 -5.56 -21.43
C PHE A 156 -19.11 -5.75 -21.70
N GLU A 157 -19.97 -5.30 -20.78
CA GLU A 157 -21.43 -5.37 -20.96
C GLU A 157 -21.86 -4.67 -22.25
N ARG A 158 -21.28 -3.50 -22.57
CA ARG A 158 -21.68 -2.72 -23.74
C ARG A 158 -21.21 -3.30 -25.07
N LEU A 159 -20.05 -3.97 -25.10
CA LEU A 159 -19.47 -4.55 -26.33
C LEU A 159 -19.94 -5.97 -26.62
N VAL A 160 -20.21 -6.78 -25.58
CA VAL A 160 -20.43 -8.22 -25.72
C VAL A 160 -21.90 -8.62 -25.61
N LEU A 161 -22.72 -7.84 -24.91
CA LEU A 161 -24.17 -8.00 -24.90
C LEU A 161 -24.81 -6.84 -25.69
N PRO A 162 -24.77 -6.86 -27.04
CA PRO A 162 -25.60 -5.94 -27.80
C PRO A 162 -27.07 -6.36 -27.59
N ASN A 163 -27.88 -5.44 -27.06
CA ASN A 163 -29.33 -5.48 -27.29
C ASN A 163 -29.62 -5.47 -28.79
#